data_AF-A0A848UVM7-F1
#
_entry.id   AF-A0A848UVM7-F1
#
_cell.length_a   1.000
_cell.length_b   1.000
_cell.length_c   1.000
_cell.angle_alpha   90.00
_cell.angle_beta   90.00
_cell.angle_gamma   90.00
#
_symmetry.space_group_name_H-M   'P 1'
#
loop_
_entity.id
_entity.type
_entity.pdbx_description
1 polymer ?
#
loop_
_entity_poly.entity_id
_entity_poly.type
_entity_poly.pdbx_seq_one_letter_code
_entity_poly.pdbx_strand_id
1 'polypeptide(L)' 'VPVQDYQEGFSEAGIQIDNLLRSNFTALGIGGFCRFGPLALPESKDNIAIKLSAIFLL' A
#
# COMPACT_ATOMS: atom_id res chain seq x y z
N VAL A 1 21.43 7.87 -8.94
CA VAL A 1 20.21 8.12 -8.15
C VAL A 1 20.65 8.16 -6.69
N PRO A 2 20.32 9.20 -5.91
CA PRO A 2 20.65 9.22 -4.48
C PRO A 2 19.93 8.05 -3.79
N VAL A 3 20.66 7.31 -2.96
CA VAL A 3 20.10 6.22 -2.14
C VAL A 3 19.51 6.87 -0.90
N GLN A 4 18.20 6.71 -0.70
CA GLN A 4 17.51 7.25 0.46
C GLN A 4 17.82 6.36 1.68
N ASP A 5 18.31 6.97 2.76
CA ASP A 5 18.63 6.25 3.99
C ASP A 5 17.33 5.94 4.75
N TYR A 6 17.07 4.66 5.02
CA TYR A 6 15.81 4.16 5.60
C TYR A 6 15.85 4.13 7.13
N GLN A 7 16.63 5.00 7.77
CA GLN A 7 16.65 5.10 9.24
C GLN A 7 15.32 5.65 9.79
N GLU A 8 14.60 6.39 8.97
CA GLU A 8 13.29 6.93 9.30
C GLU A 8 12.18 5.95 8.91
N GLY A 9 11.11 5.88 9.71
CA GLY A 9 10.03 4.91 9.51
C GLY A 9 9.21 5.18 8.23
N PHE A 10 8.97 4.13 7.44
CA PHE A 10 8.05 4.19 6.30
C PHE A 10 6.61 4.20 6.81
N SER A 11 5.88 5.29 6.51
CA SER A 11 4.49 5.46 6.93
C SER A 11 3.57 5.67 5.73
N GLU A 12 2.45 4.96 5.71
CA GLU A 12 1.39 5.12 4.72
C GLU A 12 0.02 4.94 5.37
N ALA A 13 -1.00 5.55 4.76
CA ALA A 13 -2.39 5.34 5.09
C ALA A 13 -3.19 5.26 3.80
N GLY A 14 -4.28 4.50 3.83
CA GLY A 14 -5.06 4.24 2.65
C GLY A 14 -6.42 3.68 2.97
N ILE A 15 -7.20 3.52 1.91
CA ILE A 15 -8.48 2.82 1.94
C ILE A 15 -8.30 1.54 1.15
N GLN A 16 -8.66 0.42 1.78
CA GLN A 16 -8.65 -0.90 1.16
C GLN A 16 -10.07 -1.47 1.14
N ILE A 17 -10.42 -2.09 0.02
CA ILE A 17 -11.66 -2.83 -0.16
C ILE A 17 -11.29 -4.29 -0.41
N ASP A 18 -11.69 -5.16 0.52
CA ASP A 18 -11.43 -6.59 0.46
C ASP A 18 -12.64 -7.38 -0.05
N ASN A 19 -12.41 -8.68 -0.32
CA ASN A 19 -13.43 -9.62 -0.78
C ASN A 19 -14.08 -9.23 -2.13
N LEU A 20 -13.38 -8.48 -2.97
CA LEU A 20 -13.82 -8.18 -4.33
C LEU A 20 -13.90 -9.43 -5.20
N LEU A 21 -12.93 -10.34 -5.04
CA LEU A 21 -12.93 -11.66 -5.66
C LEU A 21 -12.70 -12.71 -4.59
N ARG A 22 -13.73 -13.51 -4.30
CA ARG A 22 -13.68 -14.51 -3.23
C ARG A 22 -13.74 -15.93 -3.81
N SER A 23 -12.85 -16.77 -3.32
CA SER A 23 -12.82 -18.22 -3.53
C SER A 23 -12.90 -18.93 -2.18
N ASN A 24 -12.89 -20.28 -2.19
CA ASN A 24 -12.97 -21.07 -0.97
C ASN A 24 -11.75 -20.93 -0.04
N PHE A 25 -10.59 -20.53 -0.57
CA PHE A 25 -9.34 -20.46 0.20
C PHE A 25 -8.66 -19.08 0.13
N THR A 26 -9.20 -18.14 -0.64
CA THR A 26 -8.60 -16.80 -0.79
C THR A 26 -9.66 -15.75 -1.09
N ALA A 27 -9.47 -14.56 -0.54
CA ALA A 27 -10.19 -13.35 -0.92
C ALA A 27 -9.20 -12.29 -1.41
N LEU A 28 -9.44 -11.74 -2.59
CA LEU A 28 -8.64 -10.66 -3.15
C LEU A 28 -9.35 -9.31 -2.99
N GLY A 29 -8.55 -8.26 -2.86
CA GLY A 29 -9.00 -6.88 -2.77
C GLY A 29 -8.03 -5.91 -3.44
N ILE A 30 -8.37 -4.64 -3.34
CA ILE A 30 -7.59 -3.52 -3.86
C ILE A 30 -7.61 -2.39 -2.86
N GLY A 31 -6.56 -1.58 -2.82
CA GLY A 31 -6.52 -0.38 -2.00
C GLY A 31 -5.69 0.74 -2.61
N GLY A 32 -6.07 1.96 -2.28
CA GLY A 32 -5.30 3.17 -2.58
C GLY A 32 -4.62 3.67 -1.31
N PHE A 33 -3.31 3.89 -1.38
CA PHE A 33 -2.47 4.28 -0.25
C PHE A 33 -1.68 5.54 -0.60
N CYS A 34 -1.51 6.42 0.39
CA CYS A 34 -0.67 7.60 0.31
C CYS A 34 0.44 7.50 1.36
N ARG A 35 1.70 7.65 0.91
CA ARG A 35 2.86 7.73 1.79
C ARG A 35 3.00 9.13 2.37
N PHE A 36 3.40 9.21 3.63
CA PHE A 36 3.69 10.47 4.30
C PHE A 36 4.87 10.32 5.27
N GLY A 37 5.30 11.45 5.81
CA GLY A 37 6.43 11.51 6.73
C GLY A 37 7.77 11.59 5.99
N PRO A 38 8.88 11.24 6.67
CA PRO A 38 10.22 11.54 6.18
C PRO A 38 10.63 10.82 4.90
N LEU A 39 9.99 9.68 4.61
CA LEU A 39 10.19 8.91 3.38
C LEU A 39 9.19 9.27 2.28
N ALA A 40 8.40 10.34 2.43
CA ALA A 40 7.56 10.87 1.38
C ALA A 40 8.42 11.36 0.20
N LEU A 41 7.97 11.08 -1.02
CA LEU A 41 8.60 11.51 -2.26
C LEU A 41 8.33 13.00 -2.51
N PRO A 42 9.22 13.71 -3.25
CA PRO A 42 9.06 15.14 -3.50
C PRO A 42 7.76 15.51 -4.22
N GLU A 43 7.29 14.67 -5.13
CA GLU A 43 6.04 14.90 -5.85
C GLU A 43 4.88 14.15 -5.18
N SER A 44 3.82 14.87 -4.80
CA SER A 44 2.67 14.28 -4.10
C SER A 44 2.01 13.13 -4.86
N LYS A 45 2.02 13.17 -6.20
CA LYS A 45 1.46 12.10 -7.04
C LYS A 45 2.23 10.79 -6.90
N ASP A 46 3.55 10.86 -6.68
CA ASP A 46 4.41 9.68 -6.58
C ASP A 46 4.23 8.98 -5.22
N ASN A 47 3.63 9.67 -4.25
CA ASN A 47 3.28 9.11 -2.96
C ASN A 47 1.98 8.30 -2.98
N ILE A 48 1.20 8.36 -4.08
CA ILE A 48 -0.04 7.60 -4.23
C ILE A 48 0.26 6.28 -4.91
N ALA A 49 -0.16 5.17 -4.29
CA ALA A 49 0.00 3.83 -4.84
C ALA A 49 -1.32 3.05 -4.81
N ILE A 50 -1.58 2.31 -5.88
CA ILE A 50 -2.63 1.29 -5.92
C ILE A 50 -1.99 -0.05 -5.59
N LYS A 51 -2.58 -0.79 -4.64
CA LYS A 51 -2.07 -2.09 -4.17
C LYS A 51 -3.16 -3.15 -4.27
N LEU A 52 -2.73 -4.39 -4.49
CA LEU A 52 -3.58 -5.57 -4.40
C LEU A 52 -3.45 -6.19 -3.01
N SER A 53 -4.57 -6.64 -2.44
CA SER A 53 -4.59 -7.42 -1.20
C SER A 53 -5.02 -8.86 -1.50
N ALA A 54 -4.48 -9.79 -0.71
CA ALA A 54 -4.87 -11.19 -0.73
C ALA A 54 -4.95 -11.70 0.71
N ILE A 55 -6.12 -12.21 1.09
CA ILE A 55 -6.40 -12.82 2.38
C ILE A 55 -6.51 -14.31 2.16
N PHE A 56 -5.70 -15.09 2.88
CA PHE A 56 -5.83 -16.54 2.93
C PHE A 56 -6.93 -16.92 3.92
N LEU A 57 -7.88 -17.74 3.48
CA LEU A 57 -9.03 -18.19 4.27
C LEU A 57 -8.84 -19.69 4.55
N LEU A 58 -8.56 -20.04 5.81
CA LEU A 58 -8.57 -21.40 6.35
C LEU A 58 -9.63 -21.54 7.42
#